data_AF-A0A7X7RJN3-F1
#
_entry.id   AF-A0A7X7RJN3-F1
#
_cell.length_a   1.000
_cell.length_b   1.000
_cell.length_c   1.000
_cell.angle_alpha   90.00
_cell.angle_beta   90.00
_cell.angle_gamma   90.00
#
_symmetry.space_group_name_H-M   'P 1'
#
loop_
_entity.id
_entity.type
_entity.pdbx_description
1 polymer ?
#
loop_
_entity_poly.entity_id
_entity_poly.type
_entity_poly.pdbx_seq_one_letter_code
_entity_poly.pdbx_strand_id
1 'polypeptide(L)'
;MPARHSVPVWSSLPGFIAACPTPFHALQTISTALEAADFQAFSERDAWNLSPGSTGYVQRNQSALIAFRIGQSREPGRGGFSLIAAHTDSPCLKLKLRGSQHQAGTLRIPVEVYGSGIDSTWLDRPLGIAGRIWALDRASDRPCLVDSRQAVAVIPNLAIHFNPSINDGFAYNRQQHLAALCGDCKLEDLLQALLDRKAP
;
A
#
# COMPACT_ATOMS: atom_id res chain seq x y z
N MET A 1 5.42 34.00 -17.94
CA MET A 1 5.03 32.77 -17.22
C MET A 1 5.06 33.09 -15.74
N PRO A 2 3.96 32.97 -14.98
CA PRO A 2 4.01 33.28 -13.56
C PRO A 2 4.86 32.22 -12.86
N ALA A 3 5.75 32.67 -11.99
CA ALA A 3 6.60 31.82 -11.17
C ALA A 3 5.72 30.85 -10.37
N ARG A 4 5.91 29.55 -10.60
CA ARG A 4 5.33 28.53 -9.72
C ARG A 4 5.96 28.74 -8.35
N HIS A 5 5.22 29.31 -7.41
CA HIS A 5 5.58 29.28 -6.00
C HIS A 5 5.61 27.80 -5.59
N SER A 6 6.77 27.17 -5.72
CA SER A 6 6.97 25.77 -5.41
C SER A 6 6.98 25.63 -3.91
N VAL A 7 5.84 25.22 -3.36
CA VAL A 7 5.78 24.58 -2.05
C VAL A 7 6.93 23.55 -2.00
N PRO A 8 7.83 23.60 -1.00
CA PRO A 8 8.97 22.69 -0.97
C PRO A 8 8.48 21.23 -0.94
N VAL A 9 9.08 20.37 -1.75
CA VAL A 9 8.70 18.95 -1.88
C VAL A 9 8.59 18.23 -0.52
N TRP A 10 9.41 18.61 0.46
CA TRP A 10 9.38 18.04 1.81
C TRP A 10 8.08 18.35 2.59
N SER A 11 7.42 19.47 2.32
CA SER A 11 6.16 19.82 3.02
C SER A 11 4.96 19.00 2.53
N SER A 12 5.03 18.47 1.30
CA SER A 12 4.03 17.54 0.75
C SER A 12 4.28 16.06 1.04
N LEU A 13 5.52 15.68 1.41
CA LEU A 13 5.91 14.28 1.57
C LEU A 13 5.17 13.54 2.70
N PRO A 14 4.97 14.10 3.91
CA PRO A 14 4.20 13.43 4.96
C PRO A 14 2.77 13.12 4.53
N GLY A 15 2.13 14.06 3.82
CA GLY A 15 0.77 13.86 3.28
C GLY A 15 0.74 12.75 2.23
N PHE A 16 1.74 12.71 1.34
CA PHE A 16 1.88 11.62 0.37
C PHE A 16 2.04 10.26 1.08
N ILE A 17 2.95 10.14 2.05
CA ILE A 17 3.17 8.88 2.79
C ILE A 17 1.89 8.45 3.52
N ALA A 18 1.21 9.38 4.20
CA ALA A 18 -0.04 9.08 4.92
C ALA A 18 -1.17 8.60 3.99
N ALA A 19 -1.23 9.11 2.76
CA ALA A 19 -2.18 8.67 1.74
C ALA A 19 -1.82 7.33 1.09
N CYS A 20 -0.62 6.79 1.33
CA CYS A 20 -0.06 5.64 0.63
C CYS A 20 0.26 4.46 1.56
N PRO A 21 -0.68 3.95 2.37
CA PRO A 21 -0.40 2.86 3.33
C PRO A 21 -0.06 1.52 2.65
N THR A 22 -0.36 1.36 1.36
CA THR A 22 -0.01 0.19 0.56
C THR A 22 0.42 0.61 -0.85
N PRO A 23 1.08 -0.27 -1.63
CA PRO A 23 1.40 0.02 -3.03
C PRO A 23 0.17 0.44 -3.83
N PHE A 24 -1.00 -0.17 -3.57
CA PHE A 24 -2.22 0.15 -4.29
C PHE A 24 -2.68 1.59 -4.07
N HIS A 25 -2.57 2.10 -2.84
CA HIS A 25 -2.89 3.49 -2.53
C HIS A 25 -1.82 4.46 -3.06
N ALA A 26 -0.56 4.03 -3.08
CA ALA A 26 0.51 4.79 -3.74
C ALA A 26 0.18 4.99 -5.23
N LEU A 27 -0.26 3.94 -5.91
CA LEU A 27 -0.63 4.01 -7.32
C LEU A 27 -1.88 4.86 -7.56
N GLN A 28 -2.88 4.78 -6.69
CA GLN A 28 -4.05 5.66 -6.77
C GLN A 28 -3.61 7.13 -6.65
N THR A 29 -2.81 7.45 -5.62
CA THR A 29 -2.33 8.82 -5.37
C THR A 29 -1.47 9.35 -6.52
N ILE A 30 -0.53 8.54 -7.02
CA ILE A 30 0.33 8.91 -8.15
C ILE A 30 -0.50 9.12 -9.41
N SER A 31 -1.46 8.24 -9.72
CA SER A 31 -2.31 8.39 -10.90
C SER A 31 -3.19 9.63 -10.82
N THR A 32 -3.81 9.92 -9.69
CA THR A 32 -4.57 11.17 -9.51
C THR A 32 -3.69 12.39 -9.72
N ALA A 33 -2.45 12.38 -9.23
CA ALA A 33 -1.50 13.49 -9.45
C ALA A 33 -1.08 13.62 -10.92
N LEU A 34 -0.91 12.50 -11.64
CA LEU A 34 -0.59 12.48 -13.06
C LEU A 34 -1.76 12.99 -13.92
N GLU A 35 -2.98 12.54 -13.63
CA GLU A 35 -4.21 13.00 -14.29
C GLU A 35 -4.40 14.51 -14.08
N ALA A 36 -4.17 15.02 -12.87
CA ALA A 36 -4.19 16.46 -12.56
C ALA A 36 -3.08 17.26 -13.27
N ALA A 37 -2.08 16.58 -13.84
CA ALA A 37 -1.01 17.15 -14.64
C ALA A 37 -1.17 16.85 -16.14
N ASP A 38 -2.39 16.50 -16.58
CA ASP A 38 -2.76 16.21 -17.98
C ASP A 38 -2.05 15.00 -18.59
N PHE A 39 -1.67 14.02 -17.78
CA PHE A 39 -1.21 12.72 -18.30
C PHE A 39 -2.41 11.83 -18.62
N GLN A 40 -2.39 11.22 -19.80
CA GLN A 40 -3.42 10.28 -20.22
C GLN A 40 -3.16 8.87 -19.65
N ALA A 41 -4.20 8.24 -19.11
CA ALA A 41 -4.15 6.82 -18.73
C ALA A 41 -4.21 5.93 -19.99
N PHE A 42 -3.28 4.98 -20.09
CA PHE A 42 -3.23 3.97 -21.14
C PHE A 42 -3.47 2.57 -20.54
N SER A 43 -4.13 1.72 -21.32
CA SER A 43 -4.39 0.32 -20.99
C SER A 43 -3.47 -0.58 -21.81
N GLU A 44 -2.83 -1.55 -21.15
CA GLU A 44 -1.93 -2.52 -21.80
C GLU A 44 -2.64 -3.44 -22.82
N ARG A 45 -3.98 -3.40 -22.86
CA ARG A 45 -4.80 -4.22 -23.76
C ARG A 45 -5.08 -3.53 -25.09
N ASP A 46 -4.84 -2.23 -25.17
CA ASP A 46 -5.20 -1.40 -26.32
C ASP A 46 -3.97 -1.04 -27.13
N ALA A 47 -4.15 -0.83 -28.45
CA ALA A 47 -3.13 -0.22 -29.27
C ALA A 47 -2.96 1.26 -28.91
N TRP A 48 -1.75 1.71 -28.66
CA TRP A 48 -1.47 3.09 -28.29
C TRP A 48 -1.12 3.93 -29.51
N ASN A 49 -1.85 5.02 -29.72
CA ASN A 49 -1.52 6.01 -30.73
C ASN A 49 -0.80 7.20 -30.06
N LEU A 50 0.54 7.18 -30.09
CA LEU A 50 1.37 8.20 -29.46
C LEU A 50 1.91 9.19 -30.50
N SER A 51 2.02 10.45 -30.11
CA SER A 51 2.58 11.52 -30.95
C SER A 51 3.69 12.26 -30.18
N PRO A 52 4.55 13.05 -30.86
CA PRO A 52 5.52 13.89 -30.16
C PRO A 52 4.85 14.79 -29.15
N GLY A 53 5.46 14.89 -27.96
CA GLY A 53 4.90 15.63 -26.85
C GLY A 53 3.80 14.91 -26.06
N SER A 54 3.32 13.73 -26.48
CA SER A 54 2.33 12.97 -25.71
C SER A 54 2.83 12.65 -24.29
N THR A 55 1.96 12.85 -23.30
CA THR A 55 2.16 12.49 -21.90
C THR A 55 1.20 11.37 -21.53
N GLY A 56 1.70 10.34 -20.87
CA GLY A 56 0.89 9.20 -20.52
C GLY A 56 1.42 8.38 -19.37
N TYR A 57 0.57 7.55 -18.82
CA TYR A 57 0.99 6.52 -17.89
C TYR A 57 0.22 5.22 -18.11
N VAL A 58 0.83 4.12 -17.71
CA VAL A 58 0.23 2.79 -17.74
C VAL A 58 0.42 2.15 -16.38
N GLN A 59 -0.58 1.36 -15.96
CA GLN A 59 -0.53 0.61 -14.71
C GLN A 59 -0.59 -0.88 -14.97
N ARG A 60 0.08 -1.65 -14.11
CA ARG A 60 -0.06 -3.11 -14.05
C ARG A 60 -0.37 -3.55 -12.63
N ASN A 61 -1.37 -4.43 -12.48
CA ASN A 61 -1.84 -4.95 -11.19
C ASN A 61 -2.28 -3.88 -10.17
N GLN A 62 -2.44 -2.61 -10.58
CA GLN A 62 -2.65 -1.45 -9.70
C GLN A 62 -1.54 -1.28 -8.64
N SER A 63 -0.37 -1.91 -8.84
CA SER A 63 0.75 -1.86 -7.89
C SER A 63 2.05 -1.39 -8.52
N ALA A 64 2.10 -1.24 -9.84
CA ALA A 64 3.23 -0.72 -10.60
C ALA A 64 2.72 0.24 -11.68
N LEU A 65 3.49 1.29 -11.96
CA LEU A 65 3.16 2.32 -12.94
C LEU A 65 4.41 2.79 -13.65
N ILE A 66 4.25 3.07 -14.94
CA ILE A 66 5.22 3.80 -15.75
C ILE A 66 4.53 5.05 -16.25
N ALA A 67 5.08 6.22 -15.91
CA ALA A 67 4.71 7.50 -16.49
C ALA A 67 5.78 7.91 -17.51
N PHE A 68 5.37 8.51 -18.61
CA PHE A 68 6.26 8.90 -19.69
C PHE A 68 5.83 10.22 -20.34
N ARG A 69 6.81 10.88 -20.95
CA ARG A 69 6.62 12.02 -21.85
C ARG A 69 7.42 11.77 -23.11
N ILE A 70 6.74 11.75 -24.26
CA ILE A 70 7.37 11.58 -25.56
C ILE A 70 8.05 12.90 -25.96
N GLY A 71 9.30 12.81 -26.41
CA GLY A 71 10.05 13.97 -26.92
C GLY A 71 9.38 14.60 -28.15
N GLN A 72 9.86 15.78 -28.54
CA GLN A 72 9.32 16.52 -29.71
C GLN A 72 9.86 16.00 -31.05
N SER A 73 11.04 15.36 -31.05
CA SER A 73 11.63 14.80 -32.27
C SER A 73 11.04 13.43 -32.61
N ARG A 74 10.77 13.21 -33.91
CA ARG A 74 10.34 11.93 -34.47
C ARG A 74 11.49 11.10 -35.06
N GLU A 75 12.71 11.63 -35.12
CA GLU A 75 13.82 10.99 -35.83
C GLU A 75 14.27 9.70 -35.12
N PRO A 76 14.04 8.51 -35.73
CA PRO A 76 14.51 7.25 -35.16
C PRO A 76 16.04 7.25 -35.04
N GLY A 77 16.56 6.79 -33.90
CA GLY A 77 18.01 6.72 -33.66
C GLY A 77 18.68 8.03 -33.25
N ARG A 78 17.95 9.15 -33.16
CA ARG A 78 18.47 10.45 -32.71
C ARG A 78 17.95 10.90 -31.34
N GLY A 79 17.54 9.96 -30.50
CA GLY A 79 17.09 10.19 -29.13
C GLY A 79 17.46 9.06 -28.17
N GLY A 80 16.97 9.14 -26.93
CA GLY A 80 17.16 8.14 -25.89
C GLY A 80 16.13 8.29 -24.77
N PHE A 81 16.22 7.44 -23.75
CA PHE A 81 15.33 7.49 -22.59
C PHE A 81 16.06 8.09 -21.40
N SER A 82 15.46 9.11 -20.77
CA SER A 82 15.83 9.53 -19.42
C SER A 82 14.91 8.82 -18.44
N LEU A 83 15.48 7.89 -17.68
CA LEU A 83 14.73 6.99 -16.81
C LEU A 83 15.01 7.32 -15.34
N ILE A 84 13.94 7.48 -14.57
CA ILE A 84 13.98 7.52 -13.11
C ILE A 84 13.15 6.33 -12.65
N ALA A 85 13.74 5.52 -11.77
CA ALA A 85 13.10 4.33 -11.23
C ALA A 85 13.04 4.40 -9.71
N ALA A 86 11.91 3.96 -9.16
CA ALA A 86 11.68 3.73 -7.75
C ALA A 86 10.76 2.52 -7.61
N HIS A 87 10.47 2.12 -6.39
CA HIS A 87 9.51 1.06 -6.10
C HIS A 87 8.44 1.57 -5.12
N THR A 88 7.26 0.97 -5.16
CA THR A 88 6.06 1.43 -4.42
C THR A 88 5.76 0.59 -3.19
N ASP A 89 6.49 -0.50 -3.01
CA ASP A 89 6.37 -1.41 -1.88
C ASP A 89 7.37 -1.08 -0.77
N SER A 90 7.06 -1.60 0.41
CA SER A 90 7.90 -1.48 1.59
C SER A 90 7.71 -2.73 2.44
N PRO A 91 8.73 -3.15 3.22
CA PRO A 91 8.56 -4.26 4.14
C PRO A 91 7.36 -4.06 5.05
N CYS A 92 6.49 -5.06 5.14
CA CYS A 92 5.22 -4.95 5.86
C CYS A 92 4.71 -6.31 6.36
N LEU A 93 3.60 -6.28 7.09
CA LEU A 93 2.88 -7.47 7.53
C LEU A 93 1.60 -7.60 6.69
N LYS A 94 1.44 -8.73 5.98
CA LYS A 94 0.24 -9.04 5.18
C LYS A 94 -0.65 -10.00 5.93
N LEU A 95 -1.94 -9.74 6.01
CA LEU A 95 -2.87 -10.61 6.71
C LEU A 95 -3.01 -11.97 5.99
N LYS A 96 -2.91 -13.06 6.75
CA LYS A 96 -3.29 -14.41 6.32
C LYS A 96 -4.66 -14.73 6.89
N LEU A 97 -5.70 -14.44 6.09
CA LEU A 97 -7.09 -14.62 6.53
C LEU A 97 -7.41 -16.08 6.89
N ARG A 98 -6.78 -17.04 6.19
CA ARG A 98 -6.86 -18.46 6.55
C ARG A 98 -6.04 -18.72 7.81
N GLY A 99 -6.69 -19.31 8.82
CA GLY A 99 -6.07 -19.55 10.12
C GLY A 99 -6.29 -18.42 11.13
N SER A 100 -7.08 -17.40 10.78
CA SER A 100 -7.67 -16.49 11.77
C SER A 100 -8.51 -17.28 12.77
N GLN A 101 -8.34 -16.97 14.05
CA GLN A 101 -9.00 -17.67 15.15
C GLN A 101 -9.43 -16.66 16.21
N HIS A 102 -10.54 -16.95 16.89
CA HIS A 102 -10.91 -16.22 18.09
C HIS A 102 -10.33 -16.95 19.30
N GLN A 103 -9.50 -16.26 20.07
CA GLN A 103 -8.78 -16.83 21.21
C GLN A 103 -8.73 -15.80 22.34
N ALA A 104 -9.03 -16.24 23.57
CA ALA A 104 -8.98 -15.39 24.77
C ALA A 104 -9.73 -14.05 24.63
N GLY A 105 -10.89 -14.05 23.95
CA GLY A 105 -11.72 -12.86 23.78
C GLY A 105 -11.28 -11.92 22.66
N THR A 106 -10.35 -12.32 21.78
CA THR A 106 -9.93 -11.49 20.65
C THR A 106 -9.78 -12.28 19.35
N LEU A 107 -10.05 -11.63 18.23
CA LEU A 107 -9.70 -12.09 16.91
C LEU A 107 -8.18 -12.00 16.71
N ARG A 108 -7.53 -13.15 16.58
CA ARG A 108 -6.11 -13.31 16.25
C ARG A 108 -5.97 -13.66 14.77
N ILE A 109 -5.32 -12.79 14.00
CA ILE A 109 -5.08 -12.95 12.57
C ILE A 109 -3.58 -13.20 12.33
N PRO A 110 -3.18 -14.37 11.83
CA PRO A 110 -1.80 -14.62 11.43
C PRO A 110 -1.36 -13.66 10.32
N VAL A 111 -0.07 -13.35 10.27
CA VAL A 111 0.50 -12.47 9.24
C VAL A 111 1.60 -13.17 8.45
N GLU A 112 1.85 -12.68 7.26
CA GLU A 112 3.02 -12.94 6.45
C GLU A 112 3.97 -11.75 6.52
N VAL A 113 5.24 -11.97 6.81
CA VAL A 113 6.26 -10.93 6.68
C VAL A 113 6.61 -10.79 5.22
N TYR A 114 6.36 -9.60 4.66
CA TYR A 114 6.76 -9.24 3.32
C TYR A 114 8.06 -8.44 3.37
N GLY A 115 9.08 -8.89 2.63
CA GLY A 115 10.41 -8.30 2.65
C GLY A 115 11.20 -8.60 3.94
N SER A 116 12.25 -7.82 4.19
CA SER A 116 13.15 -7.97 5.33
C SER A 116 12.97 -6.84 6.33
N GLY A 117 11.78 -6.74 6.91
CA GLY A 117 11.45 -5.77 7.95
C GLY A 117 12.13 -6.07 9.29
N ILE A 118 12.21 -5.06 10.16
CA ILE A 118 12.68 -5.21 11.54
C ILE A 118 11.49 -5.63 12.41
N ASP A 119 11.38 -6.93 12.69
CA ASP A 119 10.21 -7.53 13.34
C ASP A 119 9.82 -6.79 14.64
N SER A 120 10.78 -6.44 15.50
CA SER A 120 10.53 -5.76 16.79
C SER A 120 9.82 -4.41 16.67
N THR A 121 9.96 -3.71 15.54
CA THR A 121 9.38 -2.37 15.36
C THR A 121 7.86 -2.39 15.12
N TRP A 122 7.31 -3.56 14.77
CA TRP A 122 5.89 -3.79 14.57
C TRP A 122 5.12 -4.09 15.85
N LEU A 123 5.82 -4.51 16.91
CA LEU A 123 5.17 -4.81 18.18
C LEU A 123 4.76 -3.53 18.92
N ASP A 124 3.68 -3.65 19.69
CA ASP A 124 3.11 -2.59 20.54
C ASP A 124 2.79 -1.28 19.79
N ARG A 125 2.55 -1.37 18.48
CA ARG A 125 2.11 -0.24 17.66
C ARG A 125 0.58 -0.25 17.49
N PRO A 126 -0.07 0.93 17.46
CA PRO A 126 -1.44 1.05 16.96
C PRO A 126 -1.43 0.84 15.44
N LEU A 127 -1.90 -0.32 14.98
CA LEU A 127 -1.86 -0.71 13.57
C LEU A 127 -3.22 -0.52 12.90
N GLY A 128 -3.22 0.16 11.76
CA GLY A 128 -4.32 0.13 10.81
C GLY A 128 -4.21 -1.06 9.85
N ILE A 129 -5.31 -1.36 9.15
CA ILE A 129 -5.35 -2.33 8.06
C ILE A 129 -5.75 -1.60 6.78
N ALA A 130 -4.95 -1.80 5.72
CA ALA A 130 -5.23 -1.24 4.40
C ALA A 130 -4.85 -2.25 3.31
N GLY A 131 -5.45 -2.12 2.14
CA GLY A 131 -5.19 -3.01 1.02
C GLY A 131 -6.28 -2.97 -0.04
N ARG A 132 -6.55 -4.11 -0.64
CA ARG A 132 -7.60 -4.29 -1.63
C ARG A 132 -8.38 -5.57 -1.35
N ILE A 133 -9.70 -5.52 -1.50
CA ILE A 133 -10.59 -6.67 -1.30
C ILE A 133 -11.30 -6.97 -2.61
N TRP A 134 -11.29 -8.24 -3.00
CA TRP A 134 -12.16 -8.77 -4.05
C TRP A 134 -13.43 -9.30 -3.38
N ALA A 135 -14.55 -8.62 -3.61
CA ALA A 135 -15.85 -9.00 -3.08
C ALA A 135 -16.69 -9.61 -4.22
N LEU A 136 -16.99 -10.91 -4.14
CA LEU A 136 -17.68 -11.66 -5.19
C LEU A 136 -19.16 -11.27 -5.35
N ASP A 137 -19.76 -10.67 -4.33
CA ASP A 137 -21.16 -10.26 -4.26
C ASP A 137 -21.42 -8.87 -4.86
N ARG A 138 -20.36 -8.06 -5.04
CA ARG A 138 -20.43 -6.78 -5.74
C ARG A 138 -20.25 -7.07 -7.23
N ALA A 139 -21.17 -6.59 -8.06
CA ALA A 139 -21.18 -6.77 -9.52
C ALA A 139 -19.96 -6.18 -10.29
N SER A 140 -18.88 -5.82 -9.58
CA SER A 140 -17.67 -5.24 -10.14
C SER A 140 -16.59 -6.30 -10.33
N ASP A 141 -15.98 -6.27 -11.51
CA ASP A 141 -14.76 -7.03 -11.85
C ASP A 141 -13.47 -6.41 -11.27
N ARG A 142 -13.60 -5.40 -10.39
CA ARG A 142 -12.47 -4.65 -9.82
C ARG A 142 -12.40 -4.80 -8.31
N PRO A 143 -11.19 -4.87 -7.74
CA PRO A 143 -11.03 -4.87 -6.30
C PRO A 143 -11.39 -3.50 -5.72
N CYS A 144 -11.96 -3.52 -4.51
CA CYS A 144 -12.19 -2.31 -3.71
C CYS A 144 -10.91 -1.98 -2.93
N LEU A 145 -10.41 -0.75 -3.04
CA LEU A 145 -9.39 -0.24 -2.12
C LEU A 145 -10.02 0.07 -0.76
N VAL A 146 -9.34 -0.37 0.30
CA VAL A 146 -9.83 -0.25 1.68
C VAL A 146 -8.70 0.24 2.58
N ASP A 147 -9.07 1.09 3.52
CA ASP A 147 -8.20 1.58 4.58
C ASP A 147 -9.03 1.86 5.83
N SER A 148 -8.66 1.22 6.93
CA SER A 148 -9.26 1.44 8.24
C SER A 148 -9.19 2.89 8.72
N ARG A 149 -8.12 3.63 8.35
CA ARG A 149 -7.78 5.00 8.79
C ARG A 149 -7.60 5.20 10.30
N GLN A 150 -7.81 4.14 11.07
CA GLN A 150 -7.73 4.14 12.52
C GLN A 150 -7.07 2.84 12.96
N ALA A 151 -6.51 2.84 14.17
CA ALA A 151 -5.95 1.63 14.73
C ALA A 151 -7.07 0.61 14.98
N VAL A 152 -6.92 -0.58 14.40
CA VAL A 152 -7.85 -1.71 14.54
C VAL A 152 -7.12 -3.00 14.94
N ALA A 153 -5.79 -2.95 15.05
CA ALA A 153 -4.97 -4.08 15.41
C ALA A 153 -3.77 -3.67 16.28
N VAL A 154 -3.26 -4.64 17.05
CA VAL A 154 -1.97 -4.55 17.75
C VAL A 154 -1.28 -5.91 17.71
N ILE A 155 0.05 -5.92 17.68
CA ILE A 155 0.87 -7.12 17.89
C ILE A 155 1.57 -6.93 19.24
N PRO A 156 1.07 -7.51 20.34
CA PRO A 156 1.61 -7.22 21.65
C PRO A 156 2.93 -7.97 21.90
N ASN A 157 3.88 -7.32 22.58
CA ASN A 157 4.97 -8.05 23.23
C ASN A 157 4.45 -8.90 24.39
N LEU A 158 5.19 -9.98 24.70
CA LEU A 158 5.04 -10.66 25.98
C LEU A 158 5.61 -9.76 27.09
N ALA A 159 4.91 -9.65 28.21
CA ALA A 159 5.38 -8.87 29.34
C ALA A 159 6.75 -9.39 29.84
N ILE A 160 7.68 -8.47 30.14
CA ILE A 160 9.07 -8.80 30.54
C ILE A 160 9.16 -9.75 31.74
N HIS A 161 8.18 -9.71 32.65
CA HIS A 161 8.11 -10.64 33.79
C HIS A 161 8.03 -12.12 33.37
N PHE A 162 7.52 -12.41 32.17
CA PHE A 162 7.47 -13.74 31.58
C PHE A 162 8.60 -14.00 30.56
N ASN A 163 9.44 -13.00 30.26
CA ASN A 163 10.66 -13.12 29.46
C ASN A 163 11.74 -12.14 29.95
N PRO A 164 12.38 -12.42 31.10
CA PRO A 164 13.29 -11.45 31.74
C PRO A 164 14.54 -11.14 30.91
N SER A 165 14.97 -12.06 30.04
CA SER A 165 16.15 -11.95 29.19
C SER A 165 15.87 -11.32 27.81
N ILE A 166 14.67 -10.77 27.56
CA ILE A 166 14.31 -10.23 26.24
C ILE A 166 15.27 -9.13 25.75
N ASN A 167 15.84 -8.36 26.68
CA ASN A 167 16.76 -7.27 26.38
C ASN A 167 18.17 -7.75 25.98
N ASP A 168 18.51 -9.02 26.20
CA ASP A 168 19.79 -9.62 25.74
C ASP A 168 19.76 -9.97 24.25
N GLY A 169 18.59 -9.82 23.61
CA GLY A 169 18.33 -10.19 22.23
C GLY A 169 17.23 -11.25 22.15
N PHE A 170 16.29 -11.07 21.23
CA PHE A 170 15.17 -11.98 21.06
C PHE A 170 14.91 -12.27 19.58
N ALA A 171 14.98 -13.55 19.21
CA ALA A 171 14.64 -14.02 17.88
C ALA A 171 13.12 -14.26 17.79
N TYR A 172 12.40 -13.34 17.15
CA TYR A 172 10.96 -13.48 16.98
C TYR A 172 10.62 -14.64 16.05
N ASN A 173 9.80 -15.58 16.53
CA ASN A 173 9.12 -16.54 15.68
C ASN A 173 7.96 -15.82 14.96
N ARG A 174 8.13 -15.52 13.68
CA ARG A 174 7.14 -14.78 12.88
C ARG A 174 5.74 -15.41 12.85
N GLN A 175 5.65 -16.73 12.90
CA GLN A 175 4.36 -17.44 12.88
C GLN A 175 3.62 -17.36 14.23
N GLN A 176 4.37 -17.39 15.32
CA GLN A 176 3.81 -17.45 16.67
C GLN A 176 3.64 -16.06 17.28
N HIS A 177 4.63 -15.18 17.12
CA HIS A 177 4.75 -13.92 17.85
C HIS A 177 4.22 -12.68 17.10
N LEU A 178 4.00 -12.73 15.78
CA LEU A 178 3.59 -11.56 14.99
C LEU A 178 2.11 -11.55 14.59
N ALA A 179 1.26 -12.39 15.18
CA ALA A 179 -0.17 -12.37 14.87
C ALA A 179 -0.82 -11.09 15.38
N ALA A 180 -1.61 -10.45 14.52
CA ALA A 180 -2.36 -9.24 14.84
C ALA A 180 -3.60 -9.58 15.67
N LEU A 181 -3.84 -8.82 16.74
CA LEU A 181 -5.03 -8.92 17.59
C LEU A 181 -5.97 -7.76 17.28
N CYS A 182 -7.23 -8.05 16.95
CA CYS A 182 -8.21 -7.07 16.44
C CYS A 182 -9.40 -6.82 17.39
N GLY A 183 -9.21 -7.03 18.71
CA GLY A 183 -10.29 -6.91 19.69
C GLY A 183 -11.33 -8.02 19.56
N ASP A 184 -12.48 -7.87 20.21
CA ASP A 184 -13.57 -8.84 20.20
C ASP A 184 -14.50 -8.62 18.99
N CYS A 185 -14.14 -9.21 17.85
CA CYS A 185 -14.94 -9.16 16.63
C CYS A 185 -14.81 -10.47 15.83
N LYS A 186 -15.71 -10.71 14.88
CA LYS A 186 -15.53 -11.77 13.87
C LYS A 186 -14.73 -11.24 12.69
N LEU A 187 -14.10 -12.15 11.95
CA LEU A 187 -13.32 -11.79 10.77
C LEU A 187 -14.21 -11.14 9.69
N GLU A 188 -15.42 -11.67 9.52
CA GLU A 188 -16.39 -11.17 8.55
C GLU A 188 -16.81 -9.74 8.87
N ASP A 189 -17.05 -9.43 10.16
CA ASP A 189 -17.41 -8.10 10.62
C ASP A 189 -16.28 -7.09 10.37
N LEU A 190 -15.03 -7.50 10.61
CA LEU A 190 -13.85 -6.67 10.32
C LEU A 190 -13.72 -6.38 8.81
N LEU A 191 -13.86 -7.41 7.96
CA LEU A 191 -13.78 -7.25 6.51
C LEU A 191 -14.93 -6.39 5.97
N GLN A 192 -16.14 -6.56 6.50
CA GLN A 192 -17.29 -5.75 6.14
C GLN A 192 -17.08 -4.28 6.55
N ALA A 193 -16.59 -4.04 7.76
CA ALA A 193 -16.28 -2.69 8.22
C ALA A 193 -15.23 -1.99 7.34
N LEU A 194 -14.25 -2.73 6.81
CA LEU A 194 -13.28 -2.21 5.83
C LEU A 194 -13.94 -1.90 4.48
N LEU A 195 -14.87 -2.73 4.01
CA LEU A 195 -15.60 -2.53 2.75
C LEU A 195 -16.60 -1.36 2.78
N ASP A 196 -17.14 -1.07 3.95
CA ASP A 196 -18.08 0.04 4.16
C ASP A 196 -17.32 1.38 4.25
N ARG A 197 -16.10 1.34 4.79
CA ARG A 197 -15.13 2.44 4.77
C ARG A 197 -14.37 2.45 3.45
N LYS A 198 -15.06 2.71 2.34
CA LYS A 198 -14.39 2.90 1.05
C LYS A 198 -13.35 4.03 1.18
N ALA A 199 -12.15 3.80 0.65
CA ALA A 199 -11.20 4.89 0.43
C ALA A 199 -11.85 5.95 -0.50
N PRO A 200 -11.65 7.26 -0.25
CA PRO A 200 -12.20 8.32 -1.09
C PRO A 200 -11.63 8.30 -2.51
#